data_AF-A0AAP8KIS7-F1
#
_entry.id   AF-A0AAP8KIS7-F1
#
_cell.length_a   1.000
_cell.length_b   1.000
_cell.length_c   1.000
_cell.angle_alpha   90.00
_cell.angle_beta   90.00
_cell.angle_gamma   90.00
#
_symmetry.space_group_name_H-M   'P 1'
#
loop_
_entity.id
_entity.type
_entity.pdbx_description
1 polymer ?
#
loop_
_entity_poly.entity_id
_entity_poly.type
_entity_poly.pdbx_seq_one_letter_code
_entity_poly.pdbx_strand_id
1 'polypeptide(L)'
;MRRAQAQWISSWYQELPCPAAFGSSCPVFRCMWYSVLNQRYGQYFNWRHGRTGSLWEGRYKSCLVQGERYLLICQRYIELNPVRAGIVALPGQYCWSSYRSNAQGMHDDLLSPHSLYLMLGSDAFERQKTYQSLFQDELGERCIGQLRETVNAEFAVGDQVFLRRVAEMSRQPAAETRGQTRRV
;
A
#
# COMPACT_ATOMS: atom_id res chain seq x y z
N MET A 1 19.15 2.33 15.66
CA MET A 1 17.93 1.54 15.38
C MET A 1 17.56 1.75 13.92
N ARG A 2 17.56 0.68 13.12
CA ARG A 2 17.30 0.73 11.67
C ARG A 2 15.85 1.19 11.44
N ARG A 3 15.71 2.19 10.58
CA ARG A 3 14.48 2.99 10.35
C ARG A 3 13.47 2.13 9.58
N ALA A 4 12.35 1.79 10.21
CA ALA A 4 11.26 1.08 9.55
C ALA A 4 10.46 2.06 8.68
N GLN A 5 10.68 2.05 7.36
CA GLN A 5 9.82 2.73 6.40
C GLN A 5 8.51 1.96 6.26
N ALA A 6 7.55 2.23 7.14
CA ALA A 6 6.16 1.80 6.93
C ALA A 6 5.45 2.85 6.05
N GLN A 7 5.71 2.80 4.74
CA GLN A 7 4.95 3.54 3.74
C GLN A 7 3.73 2.69 3.35
N TRP A 8 2.56 3.11 3.83
CA TRP A 8 1.30 2.38 3.66
C TRP A 8 0.66 2.74 2.31
N ILE A 9 0.52 1.76 1.41
CA ILE A 9 -0.33 1.86 0.22
C ILE A 9 -1.69 1.29 0.59
N SER A 10 -2.66 2.13 0.93
CA SER A 10 -4.05 1.66 1.04
C SER A 10 -4.61 1.51 -0.38
N SER A 11 -4.72 0.27 -0.86
CA SER A 11 -5.39 -0.05 -2.12
C SER A 11 -6.89 0.24 -1.99
N TRP A 12 -7.40 1.16 -2.81
CA TRP A 12 -8.85 1.34 -3.00
C TRP A 12 -9.17 1.08 -4.47
N TYR A 13 -9.94 0.03 -4.68
CA TYR A 13 -10.41 -0.39 -5.97
C TYR A 13 -11.78 0.24 -6.27
N GLN A 14 -11.93 0.69 -7.52
CA GLN A 14 -13.12 1.30 -8.10
C GLN A 14 -14.30 0.33 -8.10
N GLU A 15 -15.44 0.74 -7.54
CA GLU A 15 -16.74 0.75 -8.23
C GLU A 15 -17.56 1.97 -7.75
N LEU A 16 -18.24 2.62 -8.72
CA LEU A 16 -19.33 3.60 -8.62
C LEU A 16 -19.04 5.13 -8.60
N PRO A 17 -19.86 5.91 -9.34
CA PRO A 17 -19.89 7.37 -9.28
C PRO A 17 -20.45 7.82 -7.92
N CYS A 18 -19.93 8.91 -7.35
CA CYS A 18 -20.44 9.51 -6.12
C CYS A 18 -21.57 10.50 -6.45
N PRO A 19 -22.84 10.24 -6.07
CA PRO A 19 -23.82 11.30 -5.87
C PRO A 19 -23.55 11.98 -4.52
N ALA A 20 -23.78 13.27 -4.45
CA ALA A 20 -23.46 14.16 -3.33
C ALA A 20 -24.25 13.90 -2.02
N ALA A 21 -24.21 12.69 -1.48
CA ALA A 21 -24.81 12.32 -0.20
C ALA A 21 -23.74 11.81 0.77
N PHE A 22 -23.62 12.51 1.90
CA PHE A 22 -22.68 12.30 3.00
C PHE A 22 -22.57 10.82 3.46
N GLY A 23 -21.34 10.33 3.58
CA GLY A 23 -21.02 9.02 4.16
C GLY A 23 -19.50 8.80 4.27
N SER A 24 -19.08 7.88 5.15
CA SER A 24 -17.69 7.49 5.48
C SER A 24 -16.81 7.00 4.32
N SER A 25 -17.33 7.03 3.09
CA SER A 25 -16.70 6.58 1.85
C SER A 25 -15.96 7.69 1.08
N CYS A 26 -16.01 8.95 1.52
CA CYS A 26 -15.31 10.05 0.86
C CYS A 26 -13.76 9.98 1.06
N PRO A 27 -12.94 10.05 -0.01
CA PRO A 27 -11.48 10.04 0.09
C PRO A 27 -10.92 11.12 1.02
N VAL A 28 -11.53 12.31 1.03
CA VAL A 28 -11.15 13.43 1.89
C VAL A 28 -11.40 13.09 3.37
N PHE A 29 -12.52 12.43 3.67
CA PHE A 29 -12.85 12.01 5.03
C PHE A 29 -11.86 10.96 5.55
N ARG A 30 -11.47 10.01 4.69
CA ARG A 30 -10.49 8.96 5.01
C ARG A 30 -9.10 9.55 5.31
N CYS A 31 -8.61 10.47 4.47
CA CYS A 31 -7.34 11.15 4.73
C CYS A 31 -7.35 11.99 6.00
N MET A 32 -8.49 12.64 6.29
CA MET A 32 -8.67 13.41 7.53
C MET A 32 -8.68 12.51 8.76
N TRP A 33 -9.37 11.36 8.68
CA TRP A 33 -9.43 10.38 9.76
C TRP A 33 -8.05 9.78 10.09
N TYR A 34 -7.27 9.38 9.08
CA TYR A 34 -5.90 8.88 9.30
C TYR A 34 -4.97 9.91 9.92
N SER A 35 -5.11 11.18 9.53
CA SER A 35 -4.31 12.27 10.10
C SER A 35 -4.59 12.46 11.60
N VAL A 36 -5.88 12.42 12.00
CA VAL A 36 -6.29 12.51 13.41
C VAL A 36 -5.81 11.29 14.20
N LEU A 37 -5.92 10.09 13.63
CA LEU A 37 -5.44 8.85 14.27
C LEU A 37 -3.93 8.92 14.54
N ASN A 38 -3.14 9.28 13.53
CA ASN A 38 -1.69 9.38 13.64
C ASN A 38 -1.26 10.45 14.67
N GLN A 39 -1.97 11.58 14.72
CA GLN A 39 -1.71 12.63 15.70
C GLN A 39 -2.00 12.16 17.12
N ARG A 40 -3.17 11.56 17.36
CA ARG A 40 -3.57 11.07 18.70
C ARG A 40 -2.64 9.97 19.19
N TYR A 41 -2.30 9.02 18.34
CA TYR A 41 -1.35 7.96 18.69
C TYR A 41 0.06 8.52 18.97
N GLY A 42 0.53 9.46 18.15
CA GLY A 42 1.81 10.12 18.36
C GLY A 42 1.89 10.85 19.70
N GLN A 43 0.83 11.58 20.08
CA GLN A 43 0.72 12.25 21.39
C GLN A 43 0.72 11.24 22.54
N TYR A 44 -0.09 10.18 22.43
CA TYR A 44 -0.15 9.10 23.43
C TYR A 44 1.22 8.44 23.63
N PHE A 45 1.90 8.08 22.54
CA PHE A 45 3.21 7.44 22.60
C PHE A 45 4.26 8.35 23.23
N ASN A 46 4.29 9.62 22.83
CA ASN A 46 5.22 10.61 23.39
C ASN A 46 4.99 10.80 24.89
N TRP A 47 3.73 10.93 25.32
CA TRP A 47 3.37 11.00 26.74
C TRP A 47 3.82 9.75 27.51
N ARG A 48 3.54 8.56 26.98
CA ARG A 48 3.90 7.27 27.61
C ARG A 48 5.41 7.08 27.77
N HIS A 49 6.21 7.58 26.83
CA HIS A 49 7.65 7.36 26.78
C HIS A 49 8.48 8.60 27.17
N GLY A 50 7.85 9.69 27.64
CA GLY A 50 8.54 10.92 28.02
C GLY A 50 9.29 11.59 26.85
N ARG A 51 8.81 11.40 25.61
CA ARG A 51 9.43 11.93 24.39
C ARG A 51 8.72 13.19 23.92
N THR A 52 9.43 14.01 23.15
CA THR A 52 8.88 15.17 22.44
C THR A 52 9.26 15.10 20.95
N GLY A 53 8.55 15.86 20.11
CA GLY A 53 8.77 15.88 18.65
C GLY A 53 7.90 14.90 17.86
N SER A 54 8.11 14.88 16.53
CA SER A 54 7.31 14.05 15.63
C SER A 54 7.66 12.56 15.77
N LEU A 55 6.65 11.72 15.99
CA LEU A 55 6.81 10.26 15.95
C LEU A 55 7.00 9.75 14.52
N TRP A 56 6.34 10.41 13.56
CA TRP A 56 6.27 9.99 12.16
C TRP A 56 7.25 10.82 11.31
N GLU A 57 7.83 10.19 10.29
CA GLU A 57 8.80 10.83 9.37
C GLU A 57 8.13 11.81 8.37
N GLY A 58 6.81 11.76 8.24
CA GLY A 58 6.07 12.66 7.34
C GLY A 58 4.56 12.50 7.44
N ARG A 59 3.85 13.19 6.54
CA ARG A 59 2.40 13.08 6.39
C ARG A 59 2.01 11.74 5.79
N TYR A 60 0.80 11.29 6.13
CA TYR A 60 0.16 10.16 5.46
C TYR A 60 0.03 10.45 3.95
N LYS A 61 0.31 9.44 3.12
CA LYS A 61 0.19 9.51 1.66
C LYS A 61 -0.82 8.47 1.20
N SER A 62 -1.64 8.83 0.21
CA SER A 62 -2.56 7.90 -0.45
C SER A 62 -2.52 8.12 -1.94
N CYS A 63 -2.29 7.06 -2.71
CA CYS A 63 -2.30 7.09 -4.16
C CYS A 63 -3.27 6.05 -4.71
N LEU A 64 -3.90 6.34 -5.85
CA LEU A 64 -4.69 5.37 -6.58
C LEU A 64 -3.78 4.37 -7.29
N VAL A 65 -4.15 3.09 -7.25
CA VAL A 65 -3.36 2.00 -7.82
C VAL A 65 -4.26 1.13 -8.69
N GLN A 66 -3.84 0.86 -9.93
CA GLN A 66 -4.48 -0.12 -10.81
C GLN A 66 -4.17 -1.53 -10.31
N GLY A 67 -4.99 -2.08 -9.45
CA GLY A 67 -4.55 -3.26 -8.71
C GLY A 67 -4.50 -4.60 -9.46
N GLU A 68 -5.05 -4.78 -10.66
CA GLU A 68 -4.97 -5.98 -11.50
C GLU A 68 -3.50 -6.24 -11.80
N ARG A 69 -2.76 -5.14 -11.92
CA ARG A 69 -1.33 -5.13 -12.15
C ARG A 69 -0.56 -4.95 -10.84
N TYR A 70 -1.03 -4.08 -9.95
CA TYR A 70 -0.20 -3.59 -8.86
C TYR A 70 -0.64 -4.02 -7.46
N LEU A 71 -1.83 -4.61 -7.25
CA LEU A 71 -2.30 -5.01 -5.91
C LEU A 71 -1.37 -6.05 -5.30
N LEU A 72 -1.16 -7.16 -6.00
CA LEU A 72 -0.31 -8.25 -5.52
C LEU A 72 1.15 -7.80 -5.38
N ILE A 73 1.60 -6.88 -6.23
CA ILE A 73 2.93 -6.26 -6.12
C ILE A 73 3.02 -5.44 -4.83
N CYS A 74 2.01 -4.61 -4.53
CA CYS A 74 1.95 -3.83 -3.30
C CYS A 74 1.88 -4.72 -2.05
N GLN A 75 1.09 -5.80 -2.08
CA GLN A 75 1.02 -6.77 -0.97
C GLN A 75 2.39 -7.41 -0.73
N ARG A 76 3.05 -7.92 -1.76
CA ARG A 76 4.42 -8.45 -1.67
C ARG A 76 5.40 -7.40 -1.16
N TYR A 77 5.29 -6.15 -1.62
CA TYR A 77 6.16 -5.07 -1.16
C TYR A 77 6.04 -4.88 0.35
N ILE A 78 4.81 -4.85 0.88
CA ILE A 78 4.52 -4.68 2.30
C ILE A 78 5.06 -5.87 3.10
N GLU A 79 4.76 -7.09 2.66
CA GLU A 79 5.13 -8.32 3.38
C GLU A 79 6.64 -8.60 3.36
N LEU A 80 7.36 -8.08 2.36
CA LEU A 80 8.83 -8.15 2.30
C LEU A 80 9.53 -7.00 3.06
N ASN A 81 8.82 -5.97 3.51
CA ASN A 81 9.46 -4.86 4.24
C ASN A 81 10.16 -5.30 5.55
N PRO A 82 9.59 -6.18 6.39
CA PRO A 82 10.27 -6.70 7.57
C PRO A 82 11.57 -7.46 7.24
N VAL A 83 11.59 -8.18 6.11
CA VAL A 83 12.77 -8.89 5.61
C VAL A 83 13.82 -7.90 5.12
N ARG A 84 13.44 -6.92 4.29
CA ARG A 84 14.35 -5.85 3.82
C ARG A 84 14.91 -5.00 4.96
N ALA A 85 14.13 -4.78 6.02
CA ALA A 85 14.59 -4.08 7.21
C ALA A 85 15.53 -4.91 8.10
N GLY A 86 15.68 -6.21 7.81
CA GLY A 86 16.47 -7.15 8.60
C GLY A 86 15.86 -7.48 9.96
N ILE A 87 14.54 -7.33 10.11
CA ILE A 87 13.82 -7.65 11.35
C ILE A 87 13.56 -9.15 11.45
N VAL A 88 13.26 -9.79 10.31
CA VAL A 88 13.01 -11.23 10.19
C VAL A 88 13.73 -11.79 8.97
N ALA A 89 14.00 -13.09 8.95
CA ALA A 89 14.61 -13.76 7.80
C ALA A 89 13.59 -14.11 6.71
N LEU A 90 12.36 -14.42 7.12
CA LEU A 90 11.27 -14.84 6.23
C LEU A 90 10.01 -14.01 6.48
N PRO A 91 9.21 -13.69 5.44
CA PRO A 91 8.01 -12.86 5.59
C PRO A 91 6.99 -13.48 6.56
N GLY A 92 6.86 -14.82 6.58
CA GLY A 92 5.96 -15.53 7.49
C GLY A 92 6.33 -15.47 8.98
N GLN A 93 7.53 -14.99 9.33
CA GLN A 93 7.93 -14.79 10.74
C GLN A 93 7.41 -13.47 11.30
N TYR A 94 7.00 -12.53 10.46
CA TYR A 94 6.49 -11.25 10.92
C TYR A 94 4.98 -11.33 11.20
N CYS A 95 4.63 -11.35 12.48
CA CYS A 95 3.27 -11.57 12.94
C CYS A 95 2.29 -10.44 12.61
N TRP A 96 2.77 -9.24 12.26
CA TRP A 96 1.93 -8.08 11.95
C TRP A 96 1.81 -7.85 10.44
N SER A 97 1.73 -8.94 9.68
CA SER A 97 1.47 -8.93 8.24
C SER A 97 0.38 -9.92 7.86
N SER A 98 -0.30 -9.63 6.75
CA SER A 98 -1.30 -10.52 6.16
C SER A 98 -0.72 -11.81 5.58
N TYR A 99 0.62 -11.95 5.51
CA TYR A 99 1.29 -13.10 4.91
C TYR A 99 0.84 -14.42 5.56
N ARG A 100 0.69 -14.45 6.88
CA ARG A 100 0.25 -15.66 7.60
C ARG A 100 -1.16 -16.10 7.19
N SER A 101 -2.03 -15.15 6.89
CA SER A 101 -3.37 -15.45 6.39
C SER A 101 -3.35 -15.84 4.92
N ASN A 102 -2.79 -14.97 4.07
CA ASN A 102 -2.80 -15.13 2.61
C ASN A 102 -1.97 -16.31 2.11
N ALA A 103 -0.83 -16.59 2.76
CA ALA A 103 0.13 -17.61 2.34
C ALA A 103 0.07 -18.88 3.20
N GLN A 104 -0.22 -18.78 4.51
CA GLN A 104 -0.19 -19.92 5.43
C GLN A 104 -1.58 -20.37 5.90
N GLY A 105 -2.64 -19.69 5.44
CA GLY A 105 -4.02 -20.06 5.74
C GLY A 105 -4.45 -19.80 7.18
N MET A 106 -3.72 -18.97 7.94
CA MET A 106 -4.13 -18.61 9.29
C MET A 106 -5.35 -17.68 9.25
N HIS A 107 -6.36 -18.01 10.03
CA HIS A 107 -7.55 -17.17 10.16
C HIS A 107 -7.20 -15.84 10.85
N ASP A 108 -7.72 -14.74 10.31
CA ASP A 108 -7.56 -13.40 10.87
C ASP A 108 -8.85 -12.60 10.61
N ASP A 109 -9.57 -12.28 11.68
CA ASP A 109 -10.85 -11.56 11.64
C ASP A 109 -10.72 -10.13 11.08
N LEU A 110 -9.49 -9.57 11.07
CA LEU A 110 -9.22 -8.22 10.59
C LEU A 110 -9.00 -8.17 9.07
N LEU A 111 -8.92 -9.33 8.40
CA LEU A 111 -8.61 -9.43 6.99
C LEU A 111 -9.83 -9.80 6.17
N SER A 112 -10.19 -8.92 5.24
CA SER A 112 -11.11 -9.23 4.16
C SER A 112 -10.33 -9.52 2.88
N PRO A 113 -10.45 -10.74 2.29
CA PRO A 113 -9.71 -11.09 1.09
C PRO A 113 -10.18 -10.25 -0.10
N HIS A 114 -9.23 -9.72 -0.86
CA HIS A 114 -9.53 -8.96 -2.07
C HIS A 114 -9.94 -9.89 -3.23
N SER A 115 -10.83 -9.44 -4.12
CA SER A 115 -11.27 -10.23 -5.29
C SER A 115 -10.11 -10.77 -6.13
N LEU A 116 -9.13 -9.93 -6.46
CA LEU A 116 -7.89 -10.34 -7.14
C LEU A 116 -7.09 -11.43 -6.41
N TYR A 117 -7.09 -11.45 -5.07
CA TYR A 117 -6.48 -12.56 -4.31
C TYR A 117 -7.32 -13.84 -4.46
N LEU A 118 -8.65 -13.71 -4.41
CA LEU A 118 -9.56 -14.84 -4.61
C LEU A 118 -9.42 -15.47 -5.99
N MET A 119 -9.05 -14.68 -7.01
CA MET A 119 -8.79 -15.18 -8.37
C MET A 119 -7.48 -15.96 -8.53
N LEU A 120 -6.61 -16.03 -7.52
CA LEU A 120 -5.36 -16.80 -7.57
C LEU A 120 -5.57 -18.32 -7.59
N GLY A 121 -6.76 -18.79 -7.26
CA GLY A 121 -7.07 -20.22 -7.20
C GLY A 121 -8.53 -20.49 -6.83
N SER A 122 -9.04 -21.63 -7.30
CA SER A 122 -10.42 -22.09 -7.04
C SER A 122 -10.69 -22.33 -5.56
N ASP A 123 -9.69 -22.79 -4.82
CA ASP A 123 -9.79 -23.13 -3.40
C ASP A 123 -8.67 -22.48 -2.58
N ALA A 124 -8.74 -22.63 -1.26
CA ALA A 124 -7.79 -22.00 -0.34
C ALA A 124 -6.36 -22.51 -0.53
N PHE A 125 -6.19 -23.78 -0.85
CA PHE A 125 -4.87 -24.39 -1.01
C PHE A 125 -4.18 -23.85 -2.28
N GLU A 126 -4.88 -23.84 -3.41
CA GLU A 126 -4.36 -23.28 -4.65
C GLU A 126 -4.06 -21.78 -4.52
N ARG A 127 -4.92 -21.00 -3.86
CA ARG A 127 -4.64 -19.58 -3.59
C ARG A 127 -3.38 -19.37 -2.76
N GLN A 128 -3.21 -20.12 -1.69
CA GLN A 128 -2.03 -20.03 -0.82
C GLN A 128 -0.76 -20.40 -1.58
N LYS A 129 -0.80 -21.49 -2.35
CA LYS A 129 0.33 -21.96 -3.16
C LYS A 129 0.72 -20.95 -4.24
N THR A 130 -0.25 -20.44 -4.99
CA THR A 130 -0.01 -19.37 -5.97
C THR A 130 0.50 -18.11 -5.30
N TYR A 131 -0.04 -17.73 -4.14
CA TYR A 131 0.43 -16.55 -3.41
C TYR A 131 1.88 -16.72 -2.93
N GLN A 132 2.26 -17.90 -2.43
CA GLN A 132 3.63 -18.22 -2.04
C GLN A 132 4.61 -18.17 -3.22
N SER A 133 4.21 -18.65 -4.40
CA SER A 133 5.09 -18.65 -5.58
C SER A 133 5.47 -17.23 -6.01
N LEU A 134 4.60 -16.23 -5.75
CA LEU A 134 4.93 -14.83 -5.99
C LEU A 134 6.16 -14.36 -5.20
N PHE A 135 6.54 -15.02 -4.09
CA PHE A 135 7.71 -14.62 -3.29
C PHE A 135 9.01 -15.32 -3.72
N GLN A 136 8.96 -16.24 -4.69
CA GLN A 136 10.15 -16.91 -5.22
C GLN A 136 10.97 -15.95 -6.08
N ASP A 137 10.30 -15.11 -6.86
CA ASP A 137 10.95 -14.07 -7.66
C ASP A 137 11.21 -12.83 -6.80
N GLU A 138 12.41 -12.27 -6.90
CA GLU A 138 12.68 -10.96 -6.34
C GLU A 138 11.81 -9.90 -7.04
N LEU A 139 11.22 -9.02 -6.24
CA LEU A 139 10.62 -7.80 -6.78
C LEU A 139 11.74 -6.95 -7.37
N GLY A 140 11.82 -6.88 -8.71
CA GLY A 140 12.89 -6.14 -9.38
C GLY A 140 13.00 -4.70 -8.85
N GLU A 141 14.22 -4.28 -8.54
CA GLU A 141 14.52 -2.97 -7.94
C GLU A 141 13.88 -1.79 -8.69
N ARG A 142 13.79 -1.89 -10.03
CA ARG A 142 13.11 -0.90 -10.87
C ARG A 142 11.62 -0.75 -10.54
N CYS A 143 10.92 -1.87 -10.29
CA CYS A 143 9.50 -1.86 -9.92
C CYS A 143 9.29 -1.23 -8.54
N ILE A 144 10.15 -1.59 -7.58
CA ILE A 144 10.14 -1.01 -6.23
C ILE A 144 10.42 0.50 -6.30
N GLY A 145 11.43 0.92 -7.07
CA GLY A 145 11.77 2.32 -7.29
C GLY A 145 10.57 3.10 -7.83
N GLN A 146 9.93 2.59 -8.88
CA GLN A 146 8.74 3.22 -9.46
C GLN A 146 7.58 3.34 -8.45
N LEU A 147 7.30 2.29 -7.67
CA LEU A 147 6.27 2.35 -6.61
C LEU A 147 6.61 3.40 -5.56
N ARG A 148 7.86 3.48 -5.10
CA ARG A 148 8.28 4.47 -4.11
C ARG A 148 8.21 5.89 -4.64
N GLU A 149 8.68 6.12 -5.86
CA GLU A 149 8.67 7.44 -6.51
C GLU A 149 7.24 7.95 -6.70
N THR A 150 6.35 7.10 -7.22
CA THR A 150 4.94 7.44 -7.45
C THR A 150 4.18 7.70 -6.15
N VAL A 151 4.34 6.83 -5.14
CA VAL A 151 3.76 7.06 -3.80
C VAL A 151 4.30 8.34 -3.18
N ASN A 152 5.61 8.61 -3.35
CA ASN A 152 6.21 9.80 -2.77
C ASN A 152 5.76 11.10 -3.42
N ALA A 153 5.50 11.06 -4.72
CA ALA A 153 4.95 12.15 -5.51
C ALA A 153 3.41 12.26 -5.41
N GLU A 154 2.76 11.34 -4.69
CA GLU A 154 1.30 11.24 -4.57
C GLU A 154 0.60 11.10 -5.94
N PHE A 155 1.27 10.44 -6.88
CA PHE A 155 0.72 10.15 -8.20
C PHE A 155 0.09 8.76 -8.24
N ALA A 156 -0.91 8.61 -9.12
CA ALA A 156 -1.51 7.32 -9.39
C ALA A 156 -0.51 6.35 -10.05
N VAL A 157 -0.67 5.06 -9.76
CA VAL A 157 0.13 3.97 -10.31
C VAL A 157 -0.73 3.12 -11.23
N GLY A 158 -0.36 3.06 -12.50
CA GLY A 158 -1.09 2.30 -13.50
C GLY A 158 -0.46 2.43 -14.88
N ASP A 159 -1.10 1.82 -15.87
CA ASP A 159 -0.77 2.04 -17.27
C ASP A 159 -1.31 3.38 -17.80
N GLN A 160 -0.90 3.72 -19.03
CA GLN A 160 -1.29 4.98 -19.66
C GLN A 160 -2.80 5.12 -19.89
N VAL A 161 -3.55 4.02 -19.95
CA VAL A 161 -5.02 4.08 -20.08
C VAL A 161 -5.61 4.42 -18.72
N PHE A 162 -5.18 3.73 -17.66
CA PHE A 162 -5.58 3.99 -16.29
C PHE A 162 -5.22 5.42 -15.85
N LEU A 163 -3.99 5.86 -16.12
CA LEU A 163 -3.52 7.20 -15.75
C LEU A 163 -4.33 8.31 -16.43
N ARG A 164 -4.66 8.17 -17.71
CA ARG A 164 -5.54 9.12 -18.42
C ARG A 164 -6.93 9.17 -17.80
N ARG A 165 -7.52 8.00 -17.54
CA ARG A 165 -8.82 7.90 -16.86
C ARG A 165 -8.79 8.56 -15.48
N VAL A 166 -7.72 8.35 -14.71
CA VAL A 166 -7.55 8.99 -13.40
C VAL A 166 -7.40 10.51 -13.53
N ALA A 167 -6.65 11.01 -14.51
CA ALA A 167 -6.53 12.46 -14.76
C ALA A 167 -7.85 13.11 -15.21
N GLU A 168 -8.70 12.38 -15.93
CA GLU A 168 -10.04 12.85 -16.30
C GLU A 168 -10.99 12.90 -15.10
N MET A 169 -10.91 11.90 -14.21
CA MET A 169 -11.77 11.79 -13.03
C MET A 169 -11.32 12.65 -11.86
N SER A 170 -10.02 12.87 -11.73
CA SER A 170 -9.37 13.54 -10.62
C SER A 170 -8.72 14.78 -11.18
N ARG A 171 -8.95 15.96 -10.60
CA ARG A 171 -8.12 17.15 -10.88
C ARG A 171 -6.66 16.98 -10.37
N GLN A 172 -6.14 15.76 -10.32
CA GLN A 172 -4.78 15.42 -9.94
C GLN A 172 -3.94 15.22 -11.21
N PRO A 173 -2.66 15.63 -11.19
CA PRO A 173 -1.76 15.31 -12.28
C PRO A 173 -1.57 13.79 -12.33
N ALA A 174 -1.91 13.16 -13.46
CA ALA A 174 -1.34 11.85 -13.76
C ALA A 174 0.19 11.99 -13.87
N ALA A 175 0.92 10.94 -13.51
CA ALA A 175 2.35 10.88 -13.79
C ALA A 175 2.55 10.82 -15.32
N GLU A 176 2.49 11.98 -15.98
CA GLU A 176 3.04 12.11 -17.31
C GLU A 176 4.51 11.75 -17.21
N THR A 177 4.91 10.81 -18.06
CA THR A 177 6.27 10.37 -18.28
C THR A 177 7.16 11.61 -18.32
N ARG A 178 7.87 11.93 -17.22
CA ARG A 178 8.88 12.97 -17.24
C ARG A 178 9.97 12.49 -18.19
N GLY A 179 9.84 12.94 -19.44
CA GLY A 179 10.86 12.81 -20.45
C GLY A 179 12.20 13.26 -19.86
N GLN A 180 13.22 12.47 -20.14
CA GLN A 180 14.60 12.80 -19.86
C GLN A 180 14.95 14.18 -20.44
N THR A 181 14.87 15.24 -19.64
CA THR A 181 15.60 16.47 -19.93
C THR A 181 16.02 17.17 -18.64
N ARG A 182 17.20 16.79 -18.15
CA ARG A 182 18.12 17.74 -17.50
C ARG A 182 19.47 17.59 -18.20
N ARG A 183 19.64 18.33 -19.29
CA ARG A 183 20.98 18.73 -19.74
C ARG A 183 21.35 19.99 -18.95
N VAL A 184 22.46 19.83 -18.22
CA VAL A 184 23.47 20.80 -17.74
C VAL A 184 22.96 22.17 -17.31
#